data_AF-A0AAW2QW69-F1
#
_entry.id   AF-A0AAW2QW69-F1
#
_cell.length_a   1.000
_cell.length_b   1.000
_cell.length_c   1.000
_cell.angle_alpha   90.00
_cell.angle_beta   90.00
_cell.angle_gamma   90.00
#
_symmetry.space_group_name_H-M   'P 1'
#
loop_
_entity.id
_entity.type
_entity.pdbx_description
1 polymer ?
#
loop_
_entity_poly.entity_id
_entity_poly.type
_entity_poly.pdbx_seq_one_letter_code
_entity_poly.pdbx_strand_id
1 'polypeptide(L)'
;MAQIERGKTAERAIDAWLPITASRTAKWWHSAFHNVTAMVGAGVLSLPYAISNMGWGPGVVILILSWSITLFTLWQMVELHESVPGKRFDRYHELGQYAFGHKLGLYIVVPQQVVVEVSTCIIYMVTGGKSLKKFHELVCPDCHEIRLTYFILIFASVHFVLSHLPNFHSITIISLAAAVMSLLGPRPNVSYELRGRSTSANVLNFFGALGDIAFAYAGHNVVLEIQATIPSTPEQPSTKPMWKGVVFAYIIVAICYLPISLVCYYIFGNSVDDNVLLTLQKPTWLIASANVFVLVHVIGSYQVYAMPVFDMMETFLVKKMKFSPSFLLRFTTRTLYVAITMFLGMTFPFFGGLLGFFGGFALAPTTYYLPCIIWLIIRKPENLASPGG
;
A
#
# COMPACT_ATOMS: atom_id res chain seq x y z
N MET A 1 -43.79 11.09 -6.43
CA MET A 1 -42.65 12.06 -6.32
C MET A 1 -42.05 12.09 -4.91
N ALA A 2 -42.81 12.27 -3.83
CA ALA A 2 -42.30 12.34 -2.45
C ALA A 2 -41.53 11.09 -1.95
N GLN A 3 -41.83 9.89 -2.49
CA GLN A 3 -41.12 8.65 -2.14
C GLN A 3 -39.78 8.52 -2.89
N ILE A 4 -39.69 9.07 -4.10
CA ILE A 4 -38.46 9.15 -4.90
C ILE A 4 -37.53 10.20 -4.30
N GLU A 5 -38.07 11.35 -3.88
CA GLU A 5 -37.29 12.36 -3.15
C GLU A 5 -36.79 11.84 -1.80
N ARG A 6 -37.63 11.14 -1.02
CA ARG A 6 -37.18 10.48 0.21
C ARG A 6 -36.08 9.46 -0.03
N GLY A 7 -36.16 8.67 -1.11
CA GLY A 7 -35.11 7.75 -1.51
C GLY A 7 -33.78 8.46 -1.82
N LYS A 8 -33.83 9.55 -2.60
CA LYS A 8 -32.66 10.37 -2.94
C LYS A 8 -32.06 11.07 -1.72
N THR A 9 -32.88 11.54 -0.78
CA THR A 9 -32.41 12.18 0.46
C THR A 9 -31.75 11.17 1.39
N ALA A 10 -32.30 9.96 1.51
CA ALA A 10 -31.70 8.88 2.29
C ALA A 10 -30.37 8.42 1.67
N GLU A 11 -30.29 8.31 0.35
CA GLU A 11 -29.05 7.95 -0.36
C GLU A 11 -27.96 9.00 -0.17
N ARG A 12 -28.30 10.29 -0.32
CA ARG A 12 -27.37 11.41 -0.01
C ARG A 12 -26.90 11.42 1.44
N ALA A 13 -27.78 11.10 2.39
CA ALA A 13 -27.40 11.03 3.81
C ALA A 13 -26.44 9.87 4.08
N ILE A 14 -26.61 8.73 3.42
CA ILE A 14 -25.69 7.59 3.51
C ILE A 14 -24.34 7.95 2.87
N ASP A 15 -24.34 8.56 1.69
CA ASP A 15 -23.09 8.92 1.02
C ASP A 15 -22.34 10.04 1.77
N ALA A 16 -23.04 10.97 2.42
CA ALA A 16 -22.43 11.95 3.32
C ALA A 16 -21.90 11.33 4.62
N TRP A 17 -22.45 10.18 5.02
CA TRP A 17 -21.96 9.44 6.18
C TRP A 17 -20.73 8.60 5.83
N LEU A 18 -20.68 7.97 4.66
CA LEU A 18 -19.62 7.04 4.26
C LEU A 18 -18.22 7.69 4.22
N PRO A 19 -17.17 7.01 4.75
CA PRO A 19 -15.85 7.60 4.96
C PRO A 19 -15.23 8.35 3.78
N ILE A 20 -15.32 7.81 2.56
CA ILE A 20 -14.62 8.39 1.40
C ILE A 20 -15.47 9.44 0.67
N THR A 21 -16.80 9.33 0.69
CA THR A 21 -17.71 10.26 0.00
C THR A 21 -18.11 11.47 0.85
N ALA A 22 -17.81 11.45 2.16
CA ALA A 22 -18.16 12.51 3.10
C ALA A 22 -17.52 13.88 2.81
N SER A 23 -16.33 13.94 2.18
CA SER A 23 -15.64 15.20 1.88
C SER A 23 -14.88 15.17 0.56
N ARG A 24 -15.05 16.22 -0.26
CA ARG A 24 -14.37 16.40 -1.56
C ARG A 24 -13.69 17.76 -1.66
N THR A 25 -12.69 18.00 -0.82
CA THR A 25 -11.97 19.29 -0.74
C THR A 25 -10.47 19.16 -1.00
N ALA A 26 -10.00 17.98 -1.41
CA ALA A 26 -8.57 17.72 -1.56
C ALA A 26 -7.97 18.45 -2.75
N LYS A 27 -6.70 18.85 -2.63
CA LYS A 27 -5.92 19.52 -3.67
C LYS A 27 -4.80 18.59 -4.15
N TRP A 28 -4.13 18.94 -5.25
CA TRP A 28 -3.11 18.08 -5.87
C TRP A 28 -2.00 17.63 -4.91
N TRP A 29 -1.60 18.48 -3.95
CA TRP A 29 -0.58 18.10 -2.96
C TRP A 29 -1.10 17.11 -1.91
N HIS A 30 -2.38 17.17 -1.55
CA HIS A 30 -2.98 16.14 -0.68
C HIS A 30 -2.93 14.78 -1.37
N SER A 31 -3.28 14.72 -2.66
CA SER A 31 -3.10 13.52 -3.48
C SER A 31 -1.63 13.07 -3.51
N ALA A 32 -0.68 13.98 -3.68
CA ALA A 32 0.75 13.65 -3.63
C ALA A 32 1.13 12.98 -2.30
N PHE A 33 0.76 13.58 -1.16
CA PHE A 33 1.04 13.02 0.17
C PHE A 33 0.36 11.67 0.39
N HIS A 34 -0.90 11.51 -0.02
CA HIS A 34 -1.60 10.23 0.12
C HIS A 34 -1.01 9.14 -0.78
N ASN A 35 -0.62 9.47 -2.02
CA ASN A 35 0.05 8.50 -2.91
C ASN A 35 1.44 8.13 -2.39
N VAL A 36 2.23 9.08 -1.90
CA VAL A 36 3.51 8.77 -1.23
C VAL A 36 3.28 7.89 -0.01
N THR A 37 2.25 8.17 0.80
CA THR A 37 1.94 7.39 2.00
C THR A 37 1.49 5.97 1.67
N ALA A 38 0.68 5.82 0.61
CA ALA A 38 0.22 4.52 0.13
C ALA A 38 1.38 3.67 -0.41
N MET A 39 2.25 4.28 -1.23
CA MET A 39 3.34 3.57 -1.90
C MET A 39 4.55 3.34 -1.01
N VAL A 40 5.11 4.41 -0.42
CA VAL A 40 6.37 4.40 0.34
C VAL A 40 6.14 3.84 1.74
N GLY A 41 5.71 2.58 1.81
CA GLY A 41 5.42 1.85 3.04
C GLY A 41 6.48 0.83 3.41
N ALA A 42 6.05 -0.22 4.11
CA ALA A 42 6.92 -1.29 4.56
C ALA A 42 7.70 -2.00 3.42
N GLY A 43 7.16 -2.03 2.20
CA GLY A 43 7.81 -2.70 1.07
C GLY A 43 9.19 -2.17 0.69
N VAL A 44 9.47 -0.88 0.94
CA VAL A 44 10.81 -0.33 0.68
C VAL A 44 11.91 -1.02 1.52
N LEU A 45 11.54 -1.54 2.69
CA LEU A 45 12.48 -2.15 3.64
C LEU A 45 12.94 -3.54 3.18
N SER A 46 12.19 -4.20 2.28
CA SER A 46 12.55 -5.50 1.71
C SER A 46 13.24 -5.41 0.36
N LEU A 47 13.27 -4.25 -0.31
CA LEU A 47 13.85 -4.13 -1.65
C LEU A 47 15.34 -4.55 -1.73
N PRO A 48 16.22 -4.19 -0.76
CA PRO A 48 17.59 -4.70 -0.77
C PRO A 48 17.64 -6.24 -0.68
N TYR A 49 16.75 -6.82 0.13
CA TYR A 49 16.61 -8.26 0.29
C TYR A 49 16.11 -8.92 -1.00
N ALA A 50 15.14 -8.32 -1.68
CA ALA A 50 14.66 -8.79 -2.97
C ALA A 50 15.80 -8.83 -4.01
N ILE A 51 16.61 -7.77 -4.11
CA ILE A 51 17.79 -7.76 -4.99
C ILE A 51 18.79 -8.85 -4.59
N SER A 52 19.01 -9.09 -3.29
CA SER A 52 19.91 -10.16 -2.83
C SER A 52 19.48 -11.57 -3.23
N ASN A 53 18.19 -11.78 -3.49
CA ASN A 53 17.64 -13.04 -3.99
C ASN A 53 17.67 -13.14 -5.54
N MET A 54 17.74 -12.01 -6.24
CA MET A 54 17.77 -11.95 -7.71
C MET A 54 19.17 -11.74 -8.30
N GLY A 55 20.11 -11.23 -7.51
CA GLY A 55 21.39 -10.71 -7.98
C GLY A 55 21.27 -9.32 -8.61
N TRP A 56 22.42 -8.70 -8.88
CA TRP A 56 22.51 -7.32 -9.40
C TRP A 56 21.76 -7.13 -10.72
N GLY A 57 22.04 -7.95 -11.74
CA GLY A 57 21.46 -7.76 -13.08
C GLY A 57 19.93 -7.81 -13.07
N PRO A 58 19.33 -8.98 -12.78
CA PRO A 58 17.87 -9.11 -12.75
C PRO A 58 17.21 -8.19 -11.72
N GLY A 59 17.79 -8.04 -10.52
CA GLY A 59 17.23 -7.21 -9.46
C GLY A 59 17.09 -5.74 -9.86
N VAL A 60 18.12 -5.14 -10.46
CA VAL A 60 18.07 -3.74 -10.91
C VAL A 60 17.09 -3.56 -12.08
N VAL A 61 17.10 -4.49 -13.04
CA VAL A 61 16.19 -4.45 -14.18
C VAL A 61 14.74 -4.52 -13.72
N ILE A 62 14.39 -5.46 -12.85
CA ILE A 62 13.03 -5.64 -12.34
C ILE A 62 12.59 -4.44 -11.49
N LEU A 63 13.50 -3.82 -10.73
CA LEU A 63 13.20 -2.62 -9.94
C LEU A 63 12.82 -1.44 -10.85
N ILE A 64 13.60 -1.17 -11.90
CA ILE A 64 13.34 -0.07 -12.86
C ILE A 64 12.08 -0.36 -13.69
N LEU A 65 11.92 -1.60 -14.16
CA LEU A 65 10.72 -2.00 -14.91
C LEU A 65 9.48 -1.89 -14.04
N SER A 66 9.53 -2.32 -12.78
CA SER A 66 8.40 -2.20 -11.85
C SER A 66 8.02 -0.75 -11.62
N TRP A 67 8.98 0.14 -11.38
CA TRP A 67 8.69 1.57 -11.25
C TRP A 67 8.02 2.14 -12.52
N SER A 68 8.51 1.77 -13.70
CA SER A 68 8.00 2.27 -14.98
C SER A 68 6.59 1.73 -15.30
N ILE A 69 6.37 0.42 -15.11
CA ILE A 69 5.08 -0.24 -15.37
C ILE A 69 4.04 0.23 -14.37
N THR A 70 4.40 0.36 -13.09
CA THR A 70 3.46 0.82 -12.07
C THR A 70 3.07 2.28 -12.29
N LEU A 71 3.99 3.16 -12.71
CA LEU A 71 3.67 4.53 -13.10
C LEU A 71 2.67 4.58 -14.27
N PHE A 72 2.91 3.74 -15.29
CA PHE A 72 2.04 3.65 -16.45
C PHE A 72 0.64 3.11 -16.11
N THR A 73 0.56 2.04 -15.33
CA THR A 73 -0.73 1.47 -14.91
C THR A 73 -1.49 2.39 -13.96
N LEU A 74 -0.80 3.16 -13.11
CA LEU A 74 -1.45 4.15 -12.26
C LEU A 74 -1.99 5.31 -13.10
N TRP A 75 -1.26 5.75 -14.12
CA TRP A 75 -1.76 6.72 -15.11
C TRP A 75 -3.07 6.23 -15.76
N GLN A 76 -3.12 4.96 -16.18
CA GLN A 76 -4.35 4.38 -16.74
C GLN A 76 -5.52 4.50 -15.75
N MET A 77 -5.32 4.18 -14.47
CA MET A 77 -6.38 4.31 -13.46
C MET A 77 -6.86 5.75 -13.29
N VAL A 78 -5.93 6.71 -13.24
CA VAL A 78 -6.25 8.14 -13.10
C VAL A 78 -7.09 8.66 -14.27
N GLU A 79 -6.76 8.23 -15.48
CA GLU A 79 -7.48 8.57 -16.71
C GLU A 79 -8.84 7.86 -16.82
N LEU A 80 -8.97 6.66 -16.27
CA LEU A 80 -10.21 5.87 -16.30
C LEU A 80 -11.27 6.35 -15.30
N HIS A 81 -10.85 7.03 -14.23
CA HIS A 81 -11.73 7.53 -13.17
C HIS A 81 -12.89 8.42 -13.70
N GLU A 82 -12.65 9.19 -14.76
CA GLU A 82 -13.63 10.08 -15.41
C GLU A 82 -13.71 9.84 -16.94
N SER A 83 -13.38 8.62 -17.42
CA SER A 83 -13.33 8.35 -18.86
C SER A 83 -14.70 8.25 -19.54
N VAL A 84 -15.80 8.19 -18.78
CA VAL A 84 -17.17 8.04 -19.28
C VAL A 84 -17.96 9.31 -18.98
N PRO A 85 -18.54 9.99 -19.99
CA PRO A 85 -19.31 11.22 -19.77
C PRO A 85 -20.40 11.03 -18.71
N GLY A 86 -20.40 11.88 -17.68
CA GLY A 86 -21.40 11.87 -16.61
C GLY A 86 -21.24 10.76 -15.56
N LYS A 87 -20.22 9.90 -15.64
CA LYS A 87 -19.93 8.87 -14.63
C LYS A 87 -18.52 9.01 -14.10
N ARG A 88 -18.42 9.10 -12.78
CA ARG A 88 -17.17 9.06 -12.01
C ARG A 88 -17.09 7.72 -11.27
N PHE A 89 -15.92 7.07 -11.34
CA PHE A 89 -15.66 5.80 -10.66
C PHE A 89 -14.84 6.06 -9.39
N ASP A 90 -15.52 6.22 -8.26
CA ASP A 90 -14.88 6.62 -7.00
C ASP A 90 -14.21 5.43 -6.27
N ARG A 91 -14.37 4.21 -6.80
CA ARG A 91 -13.84 2.95 -6.25
C ARG A 91 -13.30 2.05 -7.35
N TYR A 92 -12.27 1.28 -7.02
CA TYR A 92 -11.70 0.34 -7.99
C TYR A 92 -12.71 -0.73 -8.44
N HIS A 93 -13.49 -1.29 -7.52
CA HIS A 93 -14.51 -2.26 -7.91
C HIS A 93 -15.60 -1.69 -8.84
N GLU A 94 -15.93 -0.40 -8.77
CA GLU A 94 -16.90 0.22 -9.69
C GLU A 94 -16.37 0.23 -11.13
N LEU A 95 -15.08 0.53 -11.29
CA LEU A 95 -14.41 0.49 -12.58
C LEU A 95 -14.39 -0.96 -13.12
N GLY A 96 -14.12 -1.94 -12.25
CA GLY A 96 -14.20 -3.36 -12.59
C GLY A 96 -15.60 -3.81 -13.01
N GLN A 97 -16.64 -3.37 -12.29
CA GLN A 97 -18.04 -3.66 -12.63
C GLN A 97 -18.45 -3.06 -13.98
N TYR A 98 -17.92 -1.89 -14.31
CA TYR A 98 -18.17 -1.28 -15.62
C TYR A 98 -17.49 -2.05 -16.75
N ALA A 99 -16.23 -2.47 -16.57
CA ALA A 99 -15.48 -3.21 -17.59
C ALA A 99 -15.97 -4.66 -17.78
N PHE A 100 -16.17 -5.41 -16.70
CA PHE A 100 -16.47 -6.84 -16.75
C PHE A 100 -17.96 -7.17 -16.55
N GLY A 101 -18.80 -6.16 -16.32
CA GLY A 101 -20.20 -6.32 -15.96
C GLY A 101 -20.43 -6.45 -14.45
N HIS A 102 -21.66 -6.16 -14.01
CA HIS A 102 -21.99 -5.90 -12.60
C HIS A 102 -21.62 -7.04 -11.63
N LYS A 103 -21.81 -8.30 -12.02
CA LYS A 103 -21.49 -9.46 -11.15
C LYS A 103 -20.03 -9.86 -11.24
N LEU A 104 -19.53 -10.06 -12.47
CA LEU A 104 -18.18 -10.57 -12.70
C LEU A 104 -17.11 -9.56 -12.22
N GLY A 105 -17.32 -8.27 -12.45
CA GLY A 105 -16.40 -7.22 -11.97
C GLY A 105 -16.27 -7.19 -10.44
N LEU A 106 -17.37 -7.44 -9.70
CA LEU A 106 -17.29 -7.58 -8.24
C LEU A 106 -16.44 -8.80 -7.84
N TYR A 107 -16.71 -9.97 -8.43
CA TYR A 107 -15.99 -11.20 -8.08
C TYR A 107 -14.51 -11.19 -8.46
N ILE A 108 -14.13 -10.41 -9.48
CA ILE A 108 -12.73 -10.25 -9.88
C ILE A 108 -12.01 -9.24 -8.97
N VAL A 109 -12.56 -8.03 -8.83
CA VAL A 109 -11.82 -6.92 -8.22
C VAL A 109 -11.92 -6.93 -6.68
N VAL A 110 -13.11 -7.18 -6.12
CA VAL A 110 -13.32 -7.04 -4.67
C VAL A 110 -12.46 -8.00 -3.84
N PRO A 111 -12.40 -9.33 -4.14
CA PRO A 111 -11.57 -10.24 -3.35
C PRO A 111 -10.10 -9.85 -3.36
N GLN A 112 -9.58 -9.44 -4.52
CA GLN A 112 -8.19 -9.00 -4.63
C GLN A 112 -7.96 -7.71 -3.85
N GLN A 113 -8.81 -6.70 -4.03
CA GLN A 113 -8.72 -5.42 -3.32
C GLN A 113 -8.75 -5.60 -1.80
N VAL A 114 -9.68 -6.41 -1.27
CA VAL A 114 -9.77 -6.68 0.17
C VAL A 114 -8.53 -7.43 0.68
N VAL A 115 -8.04 -8.43 -0.07
CA VAL A 115 -6.83 -9.15 0.32
C VAL A 115 -5.63 -8.20 0.37
N VAL A 116 -5.49 -7.30 -0.60
CA VAL A 116 -4.44 -6.27 -0.61
C VAL A 116 -4.52 -5.39 0.65
N GLU A 117 -5.70 -4.84 0.95
CA GLU A 117 -5.89 -3.90 2.05
C GLU A 117 -5.66 -4.55 3.42
N VAL A 118 -6.25 -5.73 3.63
CA VAL A 118 -6.13 -6.50 4.87
C VAL A 118 -4.69 -6.98 5.07
N SER A 119 -4.06 -7.56 4.04
CA SER A 119 -2.68 -8.05 4.14
C SER A 119 -1.68 -6.93 4.40
N THR A 120 -1.85 -5.77 3.76
CA THR A 120 -1.01 -4.59 4.01
C THR A 120 -1.14 -4.13 5.46
N CYS A 121 -2.36 -4.10 6.01
CA CYS A 121 -2.59 -3.79 7.43
C CYS A 121 -1.90 -4.80 8.37
N ILE A 122 -1.95 -6.11 8.06
CA ILE A 122 -1.25 -7.15 8.83
C ILE A 122 0.26 -6.95 8.78
N ILE A 123 0.81 -6.68 7.59
CA ILE A 123 2.24 -6.41 7.40
C ILE A 123 2.67 -5.20 8.22
N TYR A 124 1.86 -4.14 8.23
CA TYR A 124 2.12 -2.95 9.04
C TYR A 124 2.09 -3.23 10.55
N MET A 125 1.24 -4.13 11.04
CA MET A 125 1.30 -4.59 12.44
C MET A 125 2.66 -5.22 12.75
N VAL A 126 3.16 -6.08 11.86
CA VAL A 126 4.47 -6.73 11.99
C VAL A 126 5.62 -5.71 11.88
N THR A 127 5.57 -4.80 10.92
CA THR A 127 6.58 -3.75 10.72
C THR A 127 6.65 -2.82 11.92
N GLY A 128 5.51 -2.31 12.39
CA GLY A 128 5.44 -1.44 13.58
C GLY A 128 5.99 -2.14 14.82
N GLY A 129 5.60 -3.41 15.04
CA GLY A 129 6.14 -4.22 16.14
C GLY A 129 7.65 -4.48 16.03
N LYS A 130 8.16 -4.83 14.84
CA LYS A 130 9.60 -5.02 14.61
C LYS A 130 10.38 -3.72 14.84
N SER A 131 9.85 -2.58 14.37
CA SER A 131 10.49 -1.28 14.56
C SER A 131 10.50 -0.82 16.01
N LEU A 132 9.41 -1.01 16.75
CA LEU A 132 9.39 -0.76 18.20
C LEU A 132 10.37 -1.64 18.95
N LYS A 133 10.43 -2.94 18.64
CA LYS A 133 11.38 -3.88 19.24
C LYS A 133 12.82 -3.43 19.00
N LYS A 134 13.16 -3.13 17.73
CA LYS A 134 14.50 -2.68 17.37
C LYS A 134 14.86 -1.35 18.06
N PHE A 135 13.92 -0.42 18.16
CA PHE A 135 14.14 0.83 18.91
C PHE A 135 14.42 0.56 20.39
N HIS A 136 13.62 -0.29 21.04
CA HIS A 136 13.81 -0.67 22.44
C HIS A 136 15.18 -1.31 22.69
N GLU A 137 15.59 -2.26 21.84
CA GLU A 137 16.91 -2.92 21.92
C GLU A 137 18.08 -1.94 21.76
N LEU A 138 17.91 -0.87 20.98
CA LEU A 138 18.96 0.13 20.74
C LEU A 138 19.08 1.16 21.87
N VAL A 139 17.96 1.54 22.48
CA VAL A 139 17.91 2.58 23.52
C VAL A 139 18.08 2.01 24.92
N CYS A 140 17.69 0.75 25.14
CA CYS A 140 17.88 0.04 26.38
C CYS A 140 18.55 -1.33 26.15
N PRO A 141 19.87 -1.37 25.91
CA PRO A 141 20.59 -2.61 25.65
C PRO A 141 20.59 -3.57 26.86
N ASP A 142 20.48 -3.05 28.08
CA ASP A 142 20.45 -3.83 29.32
C ASP A 142 19.03 -4.20 29.78
N CYS A 143 18.00 -3.87 29.00
CA CYS A 143 16.60 -4.21 29.33
C CYS A 143 16.31 -5.69 29.09
N HIS A 144 15.28 -6.22 29.77
CA HIS A 144 14.81 -7.59 29.56
C HIS A 144 14.32 -7.79 28.12
N GLU A 145 14.60 -8.97 27.56
CA GLU A 145 14.13 -9.32 26.22
C GLU A 145 12.62 -9.49 26.20
N ILE A 146 11.94 -8.62 25.44
CA ILE A 146 10.50 -8.67 25.26
C ILE A 146 10.18 -9.34 23.91
N ARG A 147 9.23 -10.28 23.91
CA ARG A 147 8.78 -10.96 22.68
C ARG A 147 8.15 -9.97 21.70
N LEU A 148 8.38 -10.18 20.40
CA LEU A 148 7.82 -9.36 19.32
C LEU A 148 6.30 -9.20 19.42
N THR A 149 5.59 -10.23 19.87
CA THR A 149 4.13 -10.23 20.07
C THR A 149 3.65 -9.07 20.95
N TYR A 150 4.41 -8.70 22.00
CA TYR A 150 4.04 -7.58 22.87
C TYR A 150 4.25 -6.24 22.17
N PHE A 151 5.30 -6.09 21.36
CA PHE A 151 5.51 -4.87 20.57
C PHE A 151 4.45 -4.70 19.48
N ILE A 152 4.01 -5.79 18.85
CA ILE A 152 2.87 -5.77 17.92
C ILE A 152 1.59 -5.33 18.65
N LEU A 153 1.34 -5.82 19.88
CA LEU A 153 0.19 -5.41 20.69
C LEU A 153 0.26 -3.92 21.06
N ILE A 154 1.43 -3.43 21.48
CA ILE A 154 1.65 -2.00 21.77
C ILE A 154 1.36 -1.17 20.52
N PHE A 155 1.88 -1.57 19.35
CA PHE A 155 1.59 -0.90 18.09
C PHE A 155 0.09 -0.90 17.75
N ALA A 156 -0.58 -2.06 17.88
CA ALA A 156 -2.01 -2.21 17.60
C ALA A 156 -2.89 -1.35 18.53
N SER A 157 -2.47 -1.13 19.78
CA SER A 157 -3.19 -0.28 20.75
C SER A 157 -3.43 1.14 20.23
N VAL A 158 -2.47 1.69 19.48
CA VAL A 158 -2.59 3.00 18.84
C VAL A 158 -3.71 2.97 17.79
N HIS A 159 -3.84 1.88 17.04
CA HIS A 159 -4.85 1.73 15.99
C HIS A 159 -6.28 1.54 16.51
N PHE A 160 -6.44 0.96 17.69
CA PHE A 160 -7.76 0.92 18.35
C PHE A 160 -8.31 2.31 18.64
N VAL A 161 -7.45 3.30 18.86
CA VAL A 161 -7.86 4.70 19.03
C VAL A 161 -7.96 5.40 17.67
N LEU A 162 -6.92 5.31 16.84
CA LEU A 162 -6.84 6.07 15.60
C LEU A 162 -7.84 5.64 14.53
N SER A 163 -8.29 4.38 14.52
CA SER A 163 -9.31 3.91 13.58
C SER A 163 -10.65 4.63 13.73
N HIS A 164 -10.88 5.28 14.87
CA HIS A 164 -12.08 6.10 15.11
C HIS A 164 -11.88 7.58 14.76
N LEU A 165 -10.67 8.01 14.42
CA LEU A 165 -10.40 9.40 14.04
C LEU A 165 -10.68 9.64 12.55
N PRO A 166 -11.22 10.83 12.20
CA PRO A 166 -11.73 11.08 10.85
C PRO A 166 -10.67 11.28 9.78
N ASN A 167 -9.40 11.61 10.10
CA ASN A 167 -8.27 11.58 9.16
C ASN A 167 -6.92 11.86 9.85
N PHE A 168 -5.84 11.25 9.34
CA PHE A 168 -4.46 11.57 9.69
C PHE A 168 -3.68 12.03 8.45
N HIS A 169 -2.75 12.96 8.63
CA HIS A 169 -1.82 13.41 7.60
C HIS A 169 -0.40 13.04 8.05
N SER A 170 0.32 12.24 7.26
CA SER A 170 1.68 11.77 7.60
C SER A 170 2.72 12.23 6.59
N ILE A 171 3.98 12.28 7.03
CA ILE A 171 5.14 12.88 6.36
C ILE A 171 6.19 11.79 6.07
N THR A 172 6.82 11.81 4.89
CA THR A 172 7.83 10.80 4.48
C THR A 172 9.10 11.45 3.92
N ILE A 173 10.23 11.44 4.66
CA ILE A 173 11.58 11.87 4.17
C ILE A 173 12.76 10.96 4.64
N ILE A 174 12.54 9.95 5.49
CA ILE A 174 13.65 9.34 6.27
C ILE A 174 14.42 8.22 5.56
N SER A 175 13.83 7.65 4.53
CA SER A 175 14.37 6.48 3.84
C SER A 175 15.72 6.79 3.15
N LEU A 176 15.91 8.00 2.64
CA LEU A 176 17.17 8.47 2.03
C LEU A 176 18.30 8.66 3.05
N ALA A 177 17.98 9.15 4.25
CA ALA A 177 18.96 9.41 5.31
C ALA A 177 19.60 8.10 5.82
N ALA A 178 18.82 7.02 5.92
CA ALA A 178 19.32 5.70 6.30
C ALA A 178 20.32 5.14 5.26
N ALA A 179 20.05 5.32 3.96
CA ALA A 179 20.92 4.86 2.88
C ALA A 179 22.25 5.61 2.84
N VAL A 180 22.23 6.94 2.94
CA VAL A 180 23.44 7.79 2.92
C VAL A 180 24.38 7.44 4.07
N MET A 181 23.84 7.18 5.25
CA MET A 181 24.66 6.89 6.43
C MET A 181 25.16 5.44 6.48
N SER A 182 24.47 4.50 5.82
CA SER A 182 24.96 3.13 5.65
C SER A 182 26.30 3.11 4.89
N LEU A 183 26.51 4.05 3.94
CA LEU A 183 27.79 4.19 3.21
C LEU A 183 28.97 4.57 4.12
N LEU A 184 28.69 5.16 5.29
CA LEU A 184 29.69 5.59 6.27
C LEU A 184 30.03 4.49 7.29
N GLY A 185 29.36 3.34 7.24
CA GLY A 185 29.62 2.20 8.11
C GLY A 185 30.86 1.38 7.69
N PRO A 186 31.46 0.60 8.60
CA PRO A 186 32.56 -0.31 8.26
C PRO A 186 32.10 -1.33 7.21
N ARG A 187 32.95 -1.59 6.21
CA ARG A 187 32.66 -2.57 5.15
C ARG A 187 33.24 -3.94 5.52
N PRO A 188 32.43 -4.93 5.92
CA PRO A 188 32.92 -6.31 6.02
C PRO A 188 33.23 -6.86 4.62
N ASN A 189 33.84 -8.05 4.55
CA ASN A 189 34.01 -8.75 3.28
C ASN A 189 32.63 -9.16 2.74
N VAL A 190 32.15 -8.52 1.67
CA VAL A 190 30.77 -8.64 1.16
C VAL A 190 30.70 -9.69 0.05
N SER A 191 29.78 -10.65 0.18
CA SER A 191 29.44 -11.60 -0.89
C SER A 191 28.17 -11.15 -1.62
N TYR A 192 28.18 -11.29 -2.95
CA TYR A 192 27.04 -11.03 -3.83
C TYR A 192 26.51 -12.29 -4.51
N GLU A 193 26.91 -13.46 -4.02
CA GLU A 193 26.37 -14.74 -4.47
C GLU A 193 24.89 -14.86 -4.10
N LEU A 194 24.13 -15.56 -4.93
CA LEU A 194 22.73 -15.84 -4.64
C LEU A 194 22.59 -16.62 -3.33
N ARG A 195 21.55 -16.29 -2.56
CA ARG A 195 21.36 -16.82 -1.20
C ARG A 195 21.00 -18.29 -1.12
N GLY A 196 20.39 -18.83 -2.17
CA GLY A 196 19.90 -20.21 -2.19
C GLY A 196 21.05 -21.20 -2.26
N ARG A 197 21.01 -22.21 -1.38
CA ARG A 197 22.01 -23.31 -1.32
C ARG A 197 21.92 -24.28 -2.49
N SER A 198 20.86 -24.19 -3.30
CA SER A 198 20.62 -25.02 -4.48
C SER A 198 19.99 -24.18 -5.59
N THR A 199 20.04 -24.68 -6.83
CA THR A 199 19.36 -24.05 -7.97
C THR A 199 17.87 -23.89 -7.73
N SER A 200 17.21 -24.91 -7.17
CA SER A 200 15.78 -24.86 -6.86
C SER A 200 15.44 -23.78 -5.81
N ALA A 201 16.26 -23.65 -4.77
CA ALA A 201 16.09 -22.60 -3.77
C ALA A 201 16.27 -21.20 -4.38
N ASN A 202 17.26 -21.02 -5.27
CA ASN A 202 17.46 -19.76 -5.98
C ASN A 202 16.27 -19.37 -6.86
N VAL A 203 15.67 -20.34 -7.56
CA VAL A 203 14.47 -20.11 -8.37
C VAL A 203 13.28 -19.69 -7.50
N LEU A 204 13.03 -20.38 -6.38
CA LEU A 204 11.94 -20.02 -5.47
C LEU A 204 12.16 -18.65 -4.80
N ASN A 205 13.39 -18.36 -4.40
CA ASN A 205 13.77 -17.05 -3.85
C ASN A 205 13.57 -15.93 -4.87
N PHE A 206 13.90 -16.18 -6.14
CA PHE A 206 13.66 -15.22 -7.21
C PHE A 206 12.17 -14.89 -7.36
N PHE A 207 11.29 -15.90 -7.34
CA PHE A 207 9.84 -15.70 -7.40
C PHE A 207 9.30 -14.97 -6.16
N GLY A 208 9.79 -15.31 -4.96
CA GLY A 208 9.45 -14.58 -3.74
C GLY A 208 9.83 -13.11 -3.83
N ALA A 209 11.02 -12.82 -4.35
CA ALA A 209 11.53 -11.46 -4.52
C ALA A 209 10.73 -10.66 -5.56
N LEU A 210 10.15 -11.29 -6.59
CA LEU A 210 9.21 -10.62 -7.50
C LEU A 210 7.97 -10.12 -6.73
N GLY A 211 7.49 -10.94 -5.80
CA GLY A 211 6.42 -10.55 -4.87
C GLY A 211 6.84 -9.39 -3.97
N ASP A 212 8.04 -9.43 -3.39
CA ASP A 212 8.57 -8.33 -2.56
C ASP A 212 8.58 -6.99 -3.32
N ILE A 213 9.07 -7.00 -4.57
CA ILE A 213 9.10 -5.80 -5.42
C ILE A 213 7.67 -5.37 -5.78
N ALA A 214 6.78 -6.29 -6.15
CA ALA A 214 5.39 -5.97 -6.45
C ALA A 214 4.67 -5.34 -5.25
N PHE A 215 4.93 -5.83 -4.03
CA PHE A 215 4.41 -5.26 -2.79
C PHE A 215 4.93 -3.83 -2.55
N ALA A 216 6.21 -3.57 -2.83
CA ALA A 216 6.79 -2.24 -2.64
C ALA A 216 6.14 -1.15 -3.49
N TYR A 217 5.59 -1.50 -4.65
CA TYR A 217 4.87 -0.56 -5.54
C TYR A 217 3.34 -0.64 -5.39
N ALA A 218 2.84 -1.15 -4.27
CA ALA A 218 1.41 -1.13 -3.93
C ALA A 218 0.88 0.32 -3.85
N GLY A 219 -0.37 0.56 -4.26
CA GLY A 219 -1.00 1.89 -4.21
C GLY A 219 -2.21 2.03 -5.14
N HIS A 220 -2.26 1.23 -6.22
CA HIS A 220 -3.36 1.23 -7.20
C HIS A 220 -4.73 0.95 -6.58
N ASN A 221 -4.79 0.13 -5.53
CA ASN A 221 -6.03 -0.26 -4.89
C ASN A 221 -6.69 0.86 -4.06
N VAL A 222 -6.00 1.98 -3.84
CA VAL A 222 -6.55 3.17 -3.14
C VAL A 222 -6.53 4.43 -4.01
N VAL A 223 -6.03 4.34 -5.25
CA VAL A 223 -5.78 5.53 -6.08
C VAL A 223 -7.07 6.23 -6.50
N LEU A 224 -8.13 5.46 -6.80
CA LEU A 224 -9.43 6.02 -7.19
C LEU A 224 -10.13 6.65 -5.99
N GLU A 225 -9.99 6.05 -4.82
CA GLU A 225 -10.49 6.57 -3.55
C GLU A 225 -9.80 7.88 -3.18
N ILE A 226 -8.48 7.99 -3.38
CA ILE A 226 -7.73 9.24 -3.22
C ILE A 226 -8.22 10.27 -4.23
N GLN A 227 -8.35 9.90 -5.51
CA GLN A 227 -8.84 10.81 -6.55
C GLN A 227 -10.27 11.28 -6.29
N ALA A 228 -11.14 10.43 -5.71
CA ALA A 228 -12.52 10.74 -5.32
C ALA A 228 -12.62 11.96 -4.38
N THR A 229 -11.60 12.20 -3.56
CA THR A 229 -11.54 13.35 -2.63
C THR A 229 -11.24 14.69 -3.32
N ILE A 230 -10.77 14.68 -4.57
CA ILE A 230 -10.48 15.89 -5.33
C ILE A 230 -11.78 16.41 -5.98
N PRO A 231 -12.11 17.70 -5.87
CA PRO A 231 -13.21 18.32 -6.60
C PRO A 231 -13.08 18.07 -8.11
N SER A 232 -14.21 17.87 -8.78
CA SER A 232 -14.25 17.71 -10.24
C SER A 232 -15.48 18.40 -10.82
N THR A 233 -15.31 19.09 -11.94
CA THR A 233 -16.40 19.62 -12.77
C THR A 233 -16.15 19.21 -14.22
N PRO A 234 -17.17 19.24 -15.11
CA PRO A 234 -16.98 18.95 -16.53
C PRO A 234 -15.86 19.79 -17.19
N GLU A 235 -15.65 21.02 -16.71
CA GLU A 235 -14.63 21.95 -17.21
C GLU A 235 -13.26 21.75 -16.53
N GLN A 236 -13.24 21.17 -15.32
CA GLN A 236 -12.04 20.94 -14.51
C GLN A 236 -12.03 19.50 -13.95
N PRO A 237 -11.65 18.51 -14.78
CA PRO A 237 -11.62 17.11 -14.35
C PRO A 237 -10.54 16.87 -13.29
N SER A 238 -10.79 15.92 -12.39
CA SER A 238 -9.87 15.56 -11.30
C SER A 238 -8.56 14.92 -11.79
N THR A 239 -8.55 14.43 -13.03
CA THR A 239 -7.42 13.76 -13.68
C THR A 239 -6.13 14.59 -13.65
N LYS A 240 -6.21 15.88 -14.00
CA LYS A 240 -5.02 16.77 -14.04
C LYS A 240 -4.36 16.98 -12.67
N PRO A 241 -5.08 17.44 -11.63
CA PRO A 241 -4.50 17.59 -10.29
C PRO A 241 -4.07 16.25 -9.69
N MET A 242 -4.82 15.16 -9.94
CA MET A 242 -4.42 13.83 -9.50
C MET A 242 -3.10 13.38 -10.14
N TRP A 243 -2.99 13.49 -11.46
CA TRP A 243 -1.78 13.10 -12.19
C TRP A 243 -0.55 13.89 -11.76
N LYS A 244 -0.70 15.20 -11.51
CA LYS A 244 0.37 16.01 -10.93
C LYS A 244 0.84 15.47 -9.57
N GLY A 245 -0.11 15.07 -8.71
CA GLY A 245 0.21 14.45 -7.41
C GLY A 245 0.92 13.11 -7.56
N VAL A 246 0.46 12.27 -8.49
CA VAL A 246 1.05 10.97 -8.81
C VAL A 246 2.47 11.09 -9.32
N VAL A 247 2.74 11.94 -10.30
CA VAL A 247 4.10 12.13 -10.85
C VAL A 247 5.06 12.59 -9.77
N PHE A 248 4.64 13.54 -8.93
CA PHE A 248 5.45 13.97 -7.79
C PHE A 248 5.72 12.83 -6.80
N ALA A 249 4.69 12.03 -6.48
CA ALA A 249 4.85 10.87 -5.61
C ALA A 249 5.82 9.83 -6.19
N TYR A 250 5.75 9.55 -7.49
CA TYR A 250 6.63 8.59 -8.17
C TYR A 250 8.09 9.05 -8.25
N ILE A 251 8.33 10.36 -8.36
CA ILE A 251 9.66 10.94 -8.23
C ILE A 251 10.22 10.68 -6.83
N ILE A 252 9.42 10.92 -5.79
CA ILE A 252 9.81 10.61 -4.41
C ILE A 252 10.08 9.11 -4.24
N VAL A 253 9.19 8.25 -4.74
CA VAL A 253 9.38 6.79 -4.71
C VAL A 253 10.69 6.40 -5.36
N ALA A 254 11.04 6.96 -6.54
CA ALA A 254 12.33 6.68 -7.18
C ALA A 254 13.53 7.10 -6.32
N ILE A 255 13.49 8.33 -5.78
CA ILE A 255 14.54 8.88 -4.90
C ILE A 255 14.67 8.09 -3.59
N CYS A 256 13.59 7.49 -3.10
CA CYS A 256 13.60 6.68 -1.90
C CYS A 256 14.06 5.24 -2.19
N TYR A 257 13.48 4.60 -3.21
CA TYR A 257 13.61 3.17 -3.44
C TYR A 257 14.93 2.81 -4.09
N LEU A 258 15.33 3.52 -5.14
CA LEU A 258 16.54 3.19 -5.88
C LEU A 258 17.78 3.30 -4.98
N PRO A 259 18.01 4.41 -4.25
CA PRO A 259 19.19 4.50 -3.39
C PRO A 259 19.18 3.46 -2.27
N ILE A 260 18.07 3.25 -1.57
CA ILE A 260 18.02 2.26 -0.49
C ILE A 260 18.32 0.87 -1.02
N SER A 261 17.68 0.47 -2.11
CA SER A 261 17.84 -0.87 -2.68
C SER A 261 19.27 -1.11 -3.13
N LEU A 262 19.84 -0.18 -3.91
CA LEU A 262 21.16 -0.33 -4.50
C LEU A 262 22.27 -0.17 -3.47
N VAL A 263 22.20 0.85 -2.62
CA VAL A 263 23.24 1.15 -1.62
C VAL A 263 23.25 0.10 -0.53
N CYS A 264 22.09 -0.29 0.02
CA CYS A 264 22.07 -1.30 1.06
C CYS A 264 22.50 -2.67 0.51
N TYR A 265 22.10 -3.02 -0.72
CA TYR A 265 22.60 -4.25 -1.33
C TYR A 265 24.11 -4.19 -1.62
N TYR A 266 24.64 -3.04 -2.04
CA TYR A 266 26.09 -2.83 -2.17
C TYR A 266 26.86 -2.96 -0.86
N ILE A 267 26.26 -2.59 0.27
CA ILE A 267 26.95 -2.64 1.56
C ILE A 267 26.83 -4.03 2.20
N PHE A 268 25.66 -4.65 2.11
CA PHE A 268 25.36 -5.88 2.85
C PHE A 268 25.38 -7.14 1.97
N GLY A 269 25.31 -7.00 0.65
CA GLY A 269 25.27 -8.12 -0.29
C GLY A 269 24.18 -9.13 0.07
N ASN A 270 24.55 -10.40 0.09
CA ASN A 270 23.64 -11.49 0.41
C ASN A 270 23.38 -11.71 1.91
N SER A 271 23.92 -10.84 2.79
CA SER A 271 23.70 -10.89 4.25
C SER A 271 22.55 -10.00 4.72
N VAL A 272 21.95 -9.20 3.83
CA VAL A 272 20.85 -8.28 4.19
C VAL A 272 19.63 -9.03 4.72
N ASP A 273 19.03 -8.58 5.83
CA ASP A 273 17.79 -9.15 6.35
C ASP A 273 16.57 -8.74 5.51
N ASP A 274 15.47 -9.49 5.67
CA ASP A 274 14.19 -9.23 4.99
C ASP A 274 13.63 -7.83 5.25
N ASN A 275 13.97 -7.25 6.40
CA ASN A 275 13.79 -5.85 6.74
C ASN A 275 15.16 -5.23 6.97
N VAL A 276 15.59 -4.34 6.07
CA VAL A 276 16.91 -3.72 6.09
C VAL A 276 17.26 -3.01 7.40
N LEU A 277 16.26 -2.52 8.17
CA LEU A 277 16.51 -1.89 9.47
C LEU A 277 17.03 -2.85 10.53
N LEU A 278 16.81 -4.16 10.35
CA LEU A 278 17.35 -5.19 11.23
C LEU A 278 18.84 -5.42 10.94
N THR A 279 19.25 -5.31 9.67
CA THR A 279 20.64 -5.42 9.21
C THR A 279 21.54 -4.31 9.75
N LEU A 280 21.00 -3.11 9.95
CA LEU A 280 21.78 -1.95 10.41
C LEU A 280 22.28 -2.14 11.85
N GLN A 281 23.57 -1.86 12.06
CA GLN A 281 24.23 -1.99 13.37
C GLN A 281 24.76 -0.66 13.94
N LYS A 282 25.26 0.26 13.10
CA LYS A 282 25.77 1.57 13.52
C LYS A 282 25.46 2.67 12.49
N PRO A 283 25.37 3.95 12.90
CA PRO A 283 25.34 4.43 14.29
C PRO A 283 23.96 4.24 14.95
N THR A 284 23.94 3.89 16.24
CA THR A 284 22.73 3.53 17.00
C THR A 284 21.64 4.60 16.96
N TRP A 285 21.97 5.87 17.18
CA TRP A 285 21.01 6.98 17.25
C TRP A 285 20.21 7.14 15.95
N LEU A 286 20.87 6.92 14.81
CA LEU A 286 20.23 7.05 13.51
C LEU A 286 19.29 5.87 13.26
N ILE A 287 19.71 4.64 13.59
CA ILE A 287 18.88 3.45 13.42
C ILE A 287 17.66 3.53 14.34
N ALA A 288 17.83 4.00 15.57
CA ALA A 288 16.74 4.27 16.49
C ALA A 288 15.77 5.32 15.90
N SER A 289 16.31 6.44 15.38
CA SER A 289 15.50 7.48 14.73
C SER A 289 14.73 6.93 13.53
N ALA A 290 15.39 6.17 12.65
CA ALA A 290 14.76 5.55 11.49
C ALA A 290 13.61 4.61 11.88
N ASN A 291 13.75 3.83 12.95
CA ASN A 291 12.68 2.98 13.46
C ASN A 291 11.49 3.78 14.02
N VAL A 292 11.73 4.90 14.72
CA VAL A 292 10.65 5.81 15.16
C VAL A 292 9.94 6.44 13.96
N PHE A 293 10.67 6.82 12.93
CA PHE A 293 10.08 7.39 11.73
C PHE A 293 9.27 6.38 10.91
N VAL A 294 9.77 5.14 10.77
CA VAL A 294 8.98 4.04 10.20
C VAL A 294 7.74 3.80 11.03
N LEU A 295 7.84 3.83 12.36
CA LEU A 295 6.68 3.71 13.25
C LEU A 295 5.61 4.78 12.95
N VAL A 296 6.00 6.06 12.93
CA VAL A 296 5.09 7.19 12.65
C VAL A 296 4.48 7.07 11.26
N HIS A 297 5.28 6.71 10.26
CA HIS A 297 4.79 6.53 8.90
C HIS A 297 3.78 5.39 8.81
N VAL A 298 4.13 4.20 9.31
CA VAL A 298 3.29 2.99 9.24
C VAL A 298 1.99 3.16 10.03
N ILE A 299 1.97 3.99 11.08
CA ILE A 299 0.74 4.39 11.75
C ILE A 299 -0.25 5.06 10.77
N GLY A 300 0.24 6.04 9.99
CA GLY A 300 -0.56 6.74 9.00
C GLY A 300 -0.98 5.83 7.85
N SER A 301 -0.04 5.04 7.31
CA SER A 301 -0.29 4.14 6.18
C SER A 301 -1.31 3.05 6.52
N TYR A 302 -1.30 2.52 7.74
CA TYR A 302 -2.36 1.61 8.20
C TYR A 302 -3.75 2.26 8.08
N GLN A 303 -3.92 3.53 8.45
CA GLN A 303 -5.22 4.19 8.32
C GLN A 303 -5.63 4.32 6.86
N VAL A 304 -4.70 4.65 5.95
CA VAL A 304 -4.99 4.76 4.52
C VAL A 304 -5.54 3.45 3.95
N TYR A 305 -4.96 2.31 4.31
CA TYR A 305 -5.41 1.00 3.83
C TYR A 305 -6.62 0.44 4.60
N ALA A 306 -6.82 0.80 5.86
CA ALA A 306 -7.98 0.36 6.63
C ALA A 306 -9.27 1.07 6.22
N MET A 307 -9.19 2.32 5.75
CA MET A 307 -10.36 3.15 5.42
C MET A 307 -11.26 2.56 4.32
N PRO A 308 -10.74 2.05 3.19
CA PRO A 308 -11.57 1.38 2.19
C PRO A 308 -12.24 0.10 2.73
N VAL A 309 -11.56 -0.68 3.58
CA VAL A 309 -12.16 -1.86 4.22
C VAL A 309 -13.31 -1.45 5.13
N PHE A 310 -13.12 -0.38 5.92
CA PHE A 310 -14.19 0.18 6.75
C PHE A 310 -15.37 0.65 5.90
N ASP A 311 -15.12 1.39 4.82
CA ASP A 311 -16.15 1.84 3.88
C ASP A 311 -16.92 0.65 3.29
N MET A 312 -16.24 -0.42 2.90
CA MET A 312 -16.84 -1.62 2.34
C MET A 312 -17.68 -2.39 3.37
N MET A 313 -17.16 -2.62 4.58
CA MET A 313 -17.87 -3.28 5.66
C MET A 313 -19.11 -2.48 6.10
N GLU A 314 -18.94 -1.17 6.33
CA GLU A 314 -20.02 -0.27 6.74
C GLU A 314 -21.09 -0.17 5.63
N THR A 315 -20.68 -0.07 4.37
CA THR A 315 -21.61 -0.08 3.22
C THR A 315 -22.41 -1.37 3.13
N PHE A 316 -21.76 -2.53 3.30
CA PHE A 316 -22.44 -3.81 3.30
C PHE A 316 -23.48 -3.90 4.42
N LEU A 317 -23.10 -3.52 5.65
CA LEU A 317 -23.98 -3.60 6.81
C LEU A 317 -25.18 -2.64 6.71
N VAL A 318 -24.96 -1.41 6.22
CA VAL A 318 -26.03 -0.41 6.09
C VAL A 318 -26.88 -0.64 4.85
N LYS A 319 -26.27 -0.73 3.66
CA LYS A 319 -27.03 -0.79 2.39
C LYS A 319 -27.61 -2.18 2.14
N LYS A 320 -26.89 -3.26 2.48
CA LYS A 320 -27.32 -4.65 2.21
C LYS A 320 -28.03 -5.29 3.40
N MET A 321 -27.43 -5.24 4.60
CA MET A 321 -28.00 -5.85 5.81
C MET A 321 -29.02 -4.96 6.53
N LYS A 322 -29.22 -3.73 6.05
CA LYS A 322 -30.23 -2.76 6.56
C LYS A 322 -30.04 -2.37 8.03
N PHE A 323 -28.81 -2.40 8.54
CA PHE A 323 -28.50 -1.85 9.85
C PHE A 323 -28.57 -0.32 9.83
N SER A 324 -28.96 0.28 10.95
CA SER A 324 -28.99 1.73 11.08
C SER A 324 -27.56 2.30 11.19
N PRO A 325 -27.23 3.36 10.43
CA PRO A 325 -25.97 4.08 10.60
C PRO A 325 -25.89 4.60 12.04
N SER A 326 -24.94 4.10 12.83
CA SER A 326 -24.79 4.45 14.24
C SER A 326 -23.32 4.46 14.66
N PHE A 327 -23.03 5.20 15.74
CA PHE A 327 -21.71 5.20 16.35
C PHE A 327 -21.29 3.80 16.80
N LEU A 328 -22.21 3.04 17.41
CA LEU A 328 -21.95 1.68 17.89
C LEU A 328 -21.58 0.72 16.75
N LEU A 329 -22.24 0.83 15.60
CA LEU A 329 -21.91 0.03 14.41
C LEU A 329 -20.47 0.28 13.98
N ARG A 330 -20.08 1.55 13.81
CA ARG A 330 -18.71 1.94 13.45
C ARG A 330 -17.69 1.50 14.47
N PHE A 331 -17.98 1.76 15.74
CA PHE A 331 -17.08 1.42 16.83
C PHE A 331 -16.80 -0.08 16.84
N THR A 332 -17.84 -0.90 16.70
CA THR A 332 -17.73 -2.36 16.70
C THR A 332 -16.99 -2.89 15.48
N THR A 333 -17.36 -2.44 14.27
CA THR A 333 -16.75 -2.95 13.02
C THR A 333 -15.27 -2.62 12.93
N ARG A 334 -14.89 -1.37 13.25
CA ARG A 334 -13.50 -0.91 13.17
C ARG A 334 -12.62 -1.54 14.24
N THR A 335 -13.13 -1.66 15.47
CA THR A 335 -12.43 -2.35 16.57
C THR A 335 -12.22 -3.82 16.24
N LEU A 336 -13.24 -4.52 15.73
CA LEU A 336 -13.12 -5.91 15.33
C LEU A 336 -12.09 -6.10 14.22
N TYR A 337 -12.08 -5.22 13.22
CA TYR A 337 -11.09 -5.26 12.14
C TYR A 337 -9.65 -5.11 12.67
N VAL A 338 -9.39 -4.11 13.53
CA VAL A 338 -8.07 -3.92 14.15
C VAL A 338 -7.67 -5.12 15.00
N ALA A 339 -8.61 -5.72 15.72
CA ALA A 339 -8.34 -6.93 16.50
C ALA A 339 -7.96 -8.13 15.62
N ILE A 340 -8.61 -8.30 14.46
CA ILE A 340 -8.31 -9.37 13.50
C ILE A 340 -6.91 -9.18 12.89
N THR A 341 -6.59 -7.99 12.40
CA THR A 341 -5.27 -7.72 11.80
C THR A 341 -4.14 -7.84 12.83
N MET A 342 -4.39 -7.41 14.08
CA MET A 342 -3.47 -7.62 15.21
C MET A 342 -3.25 -9.12 15.47
N PHE A 343 -4.32 -9.90 15.60
CA PHE A 343 -4.24 -11.34 15.85
C PHE A 343 -3.44 -12.06 14.76
N LEU A 344 -3.72 -11.75 13.49
CA LEU A 344 -3.01 -12.33 12.36
C LEU A 344 -1.54 -11.90 12.31
N GLY A 345 -1.23 -10.62 12.58
CA GLY A 345 0.15 -10.11 12.66
C GLY A 345 0.96 -10.75 13.78
N MET A 346 0.32 -11.04 14.93
CA MET A 346 0.95 -11.76 16.04
C MET A 346 1.17 -13.24 15.72
N THR A 347 0.27 -13.87 14.96
CA THR A 347 0.33 -15.30 14.61
C THR A 347 1.35 -15.58 13.51
N PHE A 348 1.48 -14.68 12.53
CA PHE A 348 2.35 -14.87 11.36
C PHE A 348 3.34 -13.70 11.16
N PRO A 349 4.29 -13.45 12.08
CA PRO A 349 5.19 -12.28 12.01
C PRO A 349 6.34 -12.43 10.98
N PHE A 350 6.12 -13.14 9.88
CA PHE A 350 7.12 -13.43 8.83
C PHE A 350 7.12 -12.32 7.77
N PHE A 351 7.84 -11.24 8.04
CA PHE A 351 7.86 -10.06 7.16
C PHE A 351 8.12 -10.39 5.67
N GLY A 352 9.28 -10.95 5.32
CA GLY A 352 9.57 -11.28 3.91
C GLY A 352 8.61 -12.30 3.30
N GLY A 353 8.16 -13.30 4.08
CA GLY A 353 7.18 -14.29 3.61
C GLY A 353 5.82 -13.66 3.27
N LEU A 354 5.34 -12.73 4.11
CA LEU A 354 4.09 -12.01 3.88
C LEU A 354 4.18 -11.09 2.65
N LEU A 355 5.29 -10.35 2.51
CA LEU A 355 5.50 -9.44 1.37
C LEU A 355 5.57 -10.22 0.06
N GLY A 356 6.40 -11.26 -0.02
CA GLY A 356 6.50 -12.09 -1.22
C GLY A 356 5.18 -12.76 -1.61
N PHE A 357 4.46 -13.33 -0.63
CA PHE A 357 3.19 -14.00 -0.88
C PHE A 357 2.09 -13.03 -1.33
N PHE A 358 1.77 -12.01 -0.52
CA PHE A 358 0.67 -11.09 -0.84
C PHE A 358 1.02 -10.16 -2.00
N GLY A 359 2.31 -9.81 -2.13
CA GLY A 359 2.86 -9.09 -3.27
C GLY A 359 2.58 -9.79 -4.60
N GLY A 360 2.88 -11.08 -4.68
CA GLY A 360 2.62 -11.88 -5.89
C GLY A 360 1.13 -12.24 -6.07
N PHE A 361 0.45 -12.67 -5.01
CA PHE A 361 -0.91 -13.21 -5.09
C PHE A 361 -1.99 -12.14 -5.30
N ALA A 362 -1.89 -11.01 -4.58
CA ALA A 362 -2.96 -10.01 -4.53
C ALA A 362 -2.56 -8.69 -5.18
N LEU A 363 -1.36 -8.18 -4.86
CA LEU A 363 -0.90 -6.88 -5.33
C LEU A 363 -0.57 -6.89 -6.84
N ALA A 364 0.15 -7.91 -7.31
CA ALA A 364 0.54 -7.97 -8.71
C ALA A 364 -0.67 -7.90 -9.68
N PRO A 365 -1.77 -8.67 -9.46
CA PRO A 365 -3.01 -8.49 -10.22
C PRO A 365 -3.59 -7.08 -10.21
N THR A 366 -3.75 -6.47 -9.03
CA THR A 366 -4.40 -5.15 -8.89
C THR A 366 -3.54 -4.00 -9.42
N THR A 367 -2.22 -4.19 -9.48
CA THR A 367 -1.27 -3.14 -9.85
C THR A 367 -0.81 -3.26 -11.29
N TYR A 368 -0.44 -4.46 -11.75
CA TYR A 368 0.20 -4.65 -13.05
C TYR A 368 -0.78 -5.09 -14.14
N TYR A 369 -1.73 -5.97 -13.80
CA TYR A 369 -2.54 -6.66 -14.81
C TYR A 369 -3.92 -6.04 -15.01
N LEU A 370 -4.70 -5.89 -13.93
CA LEU A 370 -6.09 -5.42 -14.01
C LEU A 370 -6.23 -4.02 -14.61
N PRO A 371 -5.40 -3.01 -14.27
CA PRO A 371 -5.50 -1.69 -14.89
C PRO A 371 -5.36 -1.75 -16.42
N CYS A 372 -4.40 -2.55 -16.92
CA CYS A 372 -4.20 -2.75 -18.35
C CYS A 372 -5.41 -3.41 -19.02
N ILE A 373 -5.95 -4.47 -18.42
CA ILE A 373 -7.10 -5.21 -18.98
C ILE A 373 -8.33 -4.30 -19.04
N ILE A 374 -8.62 -3.59 -17.95
CA ILE A 374 -9.73 -2.64 -17.87
C ILE A 374 -9.55 -1.51 -18.90
N TRP A 375 -8.33 -0.97 -19.03
CA TRP A 375 -8.01 0.05 -20.02
C TRP A 375 -8.36 -0.40 -21.43
N LEU A 376 -7.93 -1.60 -21.82
CA LEU A 376 -8.20 -2.14 -23.16
C LEU A 376 -9.70 -2.32 -23.42
N ILE A 377 -10.45 -2.78 -22.42
CA ILE A 377 -11.91 -2.97 -22.53
C ILE A 377 -12.64 -1.64 -22.70
N ILE A 378 -12.28 -0.62 -21.90
CA ILE A 378 -13.00 0.65 -21.86
C ILE A 378 -12.60 1.57 -23.02
N ARG A 379 -11.30 1.69 -23.32
CA ARG A 379 -10.79 2.64 -24.32
C ARG A 379 -10.83 2.11 -25.75
N LYS A 380 -10.87 0.78 -25.96
CA LYS A 380 -10.88 0.12 -27.29
C LYS A 380 -10.01 0.86 -28.33
N PRO A 381 -8.68 0.91 -28.18
CA PRO A 381 -7.83 1.65 -29.11
C PRO A 381 -8.05 1.17 -30.56
N GLU A 382 -8.14 2.12 -31.49
CA GLU A 382 -8.64 1.94 -32.87
C GLU A 382 -7.98 0.79 -33.66
N ASN A 383 -6.77 0.38 -33.29
CA ASN A 383 -6.02 -0.70 -33.95
C ASN A 383 -6.41 -2.13 -33.50
N LEU A 384 -7.27 -2.27 -32.49
CA LEU A 384 -7.81 -3.57 -32.02
C LEU A 384 -9.30 -3.75 -32.32
N ALA A 385 -9.97 -2.70 -32.79
CA ALA A 385 -11.29 -2.84 -33.38
C ALA A 385 -11.09 -3.46 -34.77
N SER A 386 -11.47 -4.72 -34.92
CA SER A 386 -11.51 -5.38 -36.23
C SER A 386 -12.20 -4.48 -37.26
N PRO A 387 -11.62 -4.24 -38.45
CA PRO A 387 -12.37 -3.63 -39.52
C PRO A 387 -13.43 -4.64 -39.98
N GLY A 388 -14.68 -4.42 -39.60
CA GLY A 388 -15.81 -5.17 -40.15
C GLY A 388 -16.70 -5.84 -39.10
N GLY A 389 -17.92 -5.30 -39.02
CA GLY A 389 -19.12 -5.88 -38.43
C GLY A 389 -20.29 -5.07 -38.95
#